data_AF-A0A948TR42-F1
#
_entry.id   AF-A0A948TR42-F1
#
_cell.length_a   1.000
_cell.length_b   1.000
_cell.length_c   1.000
_cell.angle_alpha   90.00
_cell.angle_beta   90.00
_cell.angle_gamma   90.00
#
_symmetry.space_group_name_H-M   'P 1'
#
loop_
_entity.id
_entity.type
_entity.pdbx_description
1 polymer ?
#
loop_
_entity_poly.entity_id
_entity_poly.type
_entity_poly.pdbx_seq_one_letter_code
_entity_poly.pdbx_strand_id
1 'polypeptide(L)'
;MKQSWGPFDYRPDRYIPENTYRSHRALLGIVENAHFTPDVEMLIRGKTSTTPGNDISYTLGVFPNHHRALLAMAALSDKEKTDKPDGARFSVDCYFRRAVTWRPDDNIVHMIYARYLAKSKRIDEAEQQLGIAASQAKDNPMTHNNLGLIYFDMKSYGQALVHAHKAYALGLGMPNLREQLKSVGKWEEPGPQAAVESTGQSK
;
A
#
# COMPACT_ATOMS: atom_id res chain seq x y z
N MET A 1 -16.04 -18.33 14.50
CA MET A 1 -14.83 -18.50 15.32
C MET A 1 -14.20 -17.15 15.62
N LYS A 2 -14.07 -16.79 16.91
CA LYS A 2 -13.24 -15.64 17.36
C LYS A 2 -11.79 -15.97 17.05
N GLN A 3 -11.08 -15.06 16.40
CA GLN A 3 -9.63 -15.16 16.23
C GLN A 3 -9.01 -14.91 17.62
N SER A 4 -8.21 -15.84 18.14
CA SER A 4 -7.71 -15.77 19.52
C SER A 4 -6.50 -14.85 19.69
N TRP A 5 -5.93 -14.36 18.59
CA TRP A 5 -4.67 -13.63 18.57
C TRP A 5 -4.67 -12.58 17.45
N GLY A 6 -4.35 -11.32 17.79
CA GLY A 6 -4.52 -10.14 16.94
C GLY A 6 -5.93 -9.49 17.07
N PRO A 7 -6.20 -8.42 16.31
CA PRO A 7 -5.34 -7.82 15.29
C PRO A 7 -4.20 -6.96 15.87
N PHE A 8 -3.01 -6.98 15.23
CA PHE A 8 -1.84 -6.17 15.57
C PHE A 8 -1.48 -5.20 14.44
N ASP A 9 -0.93 -4.03 14.77
CA ASP A 9 -0.49 -3.03 13.77
C ASP A 9 0.79 -3.50 13.12
N TYR A 10 0.78 -3.56 11.78
CA TYR A 10 1.94 -3.88 10.96
C TYR A 10 3.00 -2.77 10.99
N ARG A 11 2.63 -1.56 11.41
CA ARG A 11 3.54 -0.42 11.52
C ARG A 11 4.26 -0.46 12.87
N PRO A 12 5.61 -0.58 12.89
CA PRO A 12 6.36 -0.77 14.13
C PRO A 12 6.29 0.43 15.07
N ASP A 13 6.16 1.66 14.54
CA ASP A 13 6.05 2.91 15.31
C ASP A 13 4.69 3.08 16.00
N ARG A 14 3.67 2.33 15.57
CA ARG A 14 2.30 2.36 16.12
C ARG A 14 1.97 1.11 16.93
N TYR A 15 2.94 0.22 17.08
CA TYR A 15 2.74 -1.01 17.82
C TYR A 15 2.70 -0.73 19.32
N ILE A 16 1.57 -1.07 19.94
CA ILE A 16 1.39 -1.04 21.39
C ILE A 16 1.34 -2.49 21.88
N PRO A 17 2.30 -2.95 22.70
CA PRO A 17 2.36 -4.32 23.21
C PRO A 17 1.33 -4.50 24.33
N GLU A 18 0.05 -4.36 24.04
CA GLU A 18 -0.94 -4.86 24.97
C GLU A 18 -0.97 -6.39 24.82
N ASN A 19 -1.00 -7.11 25.95
CA ASN A 19 -1.25 -8.55 26.11
C ASN A 19 -0.27 -9.61 25.52
N THR A 20 0.78 -9.27 24.77
CA THR A 20 1.67 -10.30 24.15
C THR A 20 3.09 -10.42 24.71
N TYR A 21 3.57 -9.49 25.55
CA TYR A 21 4.97 -9.42 26.05
C TYR A 21 6.05 -9.60 24.95
N ARG A 22 5.72 -9.35 23.68
CA ARG A 22 6.60 -9.53 22.52
C ARG A 22 6.81 -8.19 21.81
N SER A 23 8.01 -8.00 21.27
CA SER A 23 8.29 -6.87 20.37
C SER A 23 7.51 -7.03 19.06
N HIS A 24 7.25 -5.92 18.38
CA HIS A 24 6.64 -5.93 17.04
C HIS A 24 7.37 -6.90 16.10
N ARG A 25 8.71 -6.83 16.06
CA ARG A 25 9.55 -7.70 15.21
C ARG A 25 9.36 -9.18 15.55
N ALA A 26 9.23 -9.53 16.83
CA ALA A 26 9.02 -10.91 17.24
C ALA A 26 7.63 -11.42 16.84
N LEU A 27 6.58 -10.61 17.00
CA LEU A 27 5.24 -10.97 16.55
C LEU A 27 5.17 -11.14 15.03
N LEU A 28 5.72 -10.17 14.29
CA LEU A 28 5.74 -10.22 12.83
C LEU A 28 6.51 -11.45 12.34
N GLY A 29 7.66 -11.73 12.94
CA GLY A 29 8.45 -12.93 12.63
C GLY A 29 7.71 -14.24 12.90
N ILE A 30 6.87 -14.33 13.94
CA ILE A 30 6.04 -15.52 14.18
C ILE A 30 5.06 -15.75 13.03
N VAL A 31 4.39 -14.69 12.56
CA VAL A 31 3.39 -14.80 11.49
C VAL A 31 4.04 -15.03 10.14
N GLU A 32 5.02 -14.21 9.75
CA GLU A 32 5.59 -14.30 8.41
C GLU A 32 6.32 -15.64 8.19
N ASN A 33 7.01 -16.17 9.20
CA ASN A 33 7.67 -17.47 9.08
C ASN A 33 6.68 -18.65 8.99
N ALA A 34 5.49 -18.50 9.58
CA ALA A 34 4.47 -19.56 9.60
C ALA A 34 3.48 -19.48 8.43
N HIS A 35 3.18 -18.27 7.94
CA HIS A 35 2.05 -18.00 7.04
C HIS A 35 2.33 -16.96 5.95
N PHE A 36 3.51 -16.33 5.91
CA PHE A 36 3.83 -15.37 4.85
C PHE A 36 5.29 -15.51 4.40
N THR A 37 5.66 -16.73 4.03
CA THR A 37 6.99 -17.06 3.50
C THR A 37 7.16 -16.49 2.08
N PRO A 38 8.39 -16.44 1.55
CA PRO A 38 8.62 -16.00 0.17
C PRO A 38 7.80 -16.78 -0.87
N ASP A 39 7.61 -18.09 -0.70
CA ASP A 39 6.78 -18.91 -1.59
C ASP A 39 5.30 -18.50 -1.55
N VAL A 40 4.79 -18.12 -0.37
CA VAL A 40 3.41 -17.64 -0.21
C VAL A 40 3.26 -16.26 -0.85
N GLU A 41 4.18 -15.34 -0.57
CA GLU A 41 4.16 -13.98 -1.12
C GLU A 41 4.26 -13.97 -2.65
N MET A 42 5.11 -14.83 -3.23
CA MET A 42 5.27 -14.99 -4.67
C MET A 42 4.17 -15.85 -5.32
N LEU A 43 3.19 -16.30 -4.55
CA LEU A 43 2.05 -17.12 -5.01
C LEU A 43 2.47 -18.45 -5.67
N ILE A 44 3.58 -19.04 -5.20
CA ILE A 44 4.11 -20.32 -5.69
C ILE A 44 3.34 -21.49 -5.07
N ARG A 45 3.21 -21.51 -3.74
CA ARG A 45 2.48 -22.53 -2.97
C ARG A 45 2.18 -22.01 -1.55
N GLY A 46 1.22 -22.62 -0.88
CA GLY A 46 0.99 -22.38 0.54
C GLY A 46 2.09 -22.98 1.42
N LYS A 47 2.19 -22.45 2.64
CA LYS A 47 3.03 -22.96 3.73
C LYS A 47 2.25 -23.99 4.56
N THR A 48 0.96 -23.75 4.80
CA THR A 48 0.07 -24.64 5.57
C THR A 48 -0.99 -25.34 4.71
N SER A 49 -1.12 -24.95 3.44
CA SER A 49 -1.96 -25.60 2.43
C SER A 49 -1.27 -25.68 1.07
N THR A 50 -1.91 -26.31 0.08
CA THR A 50 -1.40 -26.34 -1.30
C THR A 50 -1.40 -24.94 -1.92
N THR A 51 -2.50 -24.20 -1.77
CA THR A 51 -2.66 -22.85 -2.29
C THR A 51 -2.25 -21.79 -1.26
N PRO A 52 -1.74 -20.62 -1.69
CA PRO A 52 -1.27 -19.57 -0.77
C PRO A 52 -2.39 -18.83 -0.04
N GLY A 53 -3.64 -18.90 -0.52
CA GLY A 53 -4.71 -18.03 -0.02
C GLY A 53 -5.06 -18.22 1.46
N ASN A 54 -4.99 -19.44 2.01
CA ASN A 54 -5.21 -19.68 3.45
C ASN A 54 -4.16 -18.99 4.32
N ASP A 55 -2.91 -19.03 3.90
CA ASP A 55 -1.77 -18.46 4.60
C ASP A 55 -1.80 -16.91 4.56
N ILE A 56 -2.13 -16.35 3.40
CA ILE A 56 -2.35 -14.91 3.27
C ILE A 56 -3.58 -14.47 4.09
N SER A 57 -4.67 -15.25 4.04
CA SER A 57 -5.91 -15.02 4.82
C SER A 57 -5.63 -15.03 6.34
N TYR A 58 -4.82 -15.96 6.83
CA TYR A 58 -4.38 -15.98 8.23
C TYR A 58 -3.60 -14.72 8.57
N THR A 59 -2.61 -14.38 7.75
CA THR A 59 -1.76 -13.19 7.93
C THR A 59 -2.59 -11.92 8.01
N LEU A 60 -3.57 -11.73 7.13
CA LEU A 60 -4.50 -10.59 7.12
C LEU A 60 -5.51 -10.62 8.27
N GLY A 61 -5.78 -11.78 8.86
CA GLY A 61 -6.55 -11.86 10.09
C GLY A 61 -5.78 -11.29 11.29
N VAL A 62 -4.49 -11.64 11.40
CA VAL A 62 -3.61 -11.19 12.49
C VAL A 62 -3.13 -9.76 12.30
N PHE A 63 -2.79 -9.37 11.07
CA PHE A 63 -2.36 -8.03 10.70
C PHE A 63 -3.26 -7.50 9.56
N PRO A 64 -4.43 -6.91 9.87
CA PRO A 64 -5.34 -6.44 8.82
C PRO A 64 -4.71 -5.39 7.89
N ASN A 65 -3.76 -4.59 8.37
CA ASN A 65 -3.00 -3.62 7.57
C ASN A 65 -1.65 -4.17 7.06
N HIS A 66 -1.45 -5.48 6.96
CA HIS A 66 -0.19 -6.03 6.44
C HIS A 66 -0.02 -5.72 4.95
N HIS A 67 0.86 -4.75 4.64
CA HIS A 67 0.99 -4.19 3.29
C HIS A 67 1.30 -5.26 2.23
N ARG A 68 2.29 -6.12 2.50
CA ARG A 68 2.72 -7.19 1.59
C ARG A 68 1.63 -8.25 1.38
N ALA A 69 0.92 -8.66 2.44
CA ALA A 69 -0.15 -9.64 2.34
C ALA A 69 -1.38 -9.10 1.60
N LEU A 70 -1.70 -7.81 1.74
CA LEU A 70 -2.76 -7.16 0.95
C LEU A 70 -2.41 -7.15 -0.55
N LEU A 71 -1.16 -6.81 -0.88
CA LEU A 71 -0.65 -6.88 -2.26
C LEU A 71 -0.72 -8.32 -2.80
N ALA A 72 -0.26 -9.31 -2.03
CA ALA A 72 -0.29 -10.71 -2.42
C ALA A 72 -1.73 -11.22 -2.62
N MET A 73 -2.68 -10.85 -1.75
CA MET A 73 -4.08 -11.23 -1.89
C MET A 73 -4.72 -10.63 -3.16
N ALA A 74 -4.43 -9.35 -3.45
CA ALA A 74 -4.88 -8.72 -4.69
C ALA A 74 -4.26 -9.39 -5.93
N ALA A 75 -2.96 -9.68 -5.91
CA ALA A 75 -2.29 -10.39 -7.00
C ALA A 75 -2.83 -11.81 -7.20
N LEU A 76 -3.20 -12.51 -6.12
CA LEU A 76 -3.81 -13.83 -6.20
C LEU A 76 -5.21 -13.76 -6.82
N SER A 77 -6.01 -12.76 -6.44
CA SER A 77 -7.30 -12.46 -7.07
C SER A 77 -7.18 -12.20 -8.57
N ASP A 78 -6.15 -11.48 -8.99
CA ASP A 78 -5.86 -11.28 -10.41
C ASP A 78 -5.45 -12.57 -11.13
N LYS A 79 -4.59 -13.38 -10.49
CA LYS A 79 -4.12 -14.67 -11.03
C LYS A 79 -5.28 -15.65 -11.23
N GLU A 80 -6.19 -15.70 -10.27
CA GLU A 80 -7.34 -16.62 -10.25
C GLU A 80 -8.59 -16.03 -10.91
N LYS A 81 -8.58 -14.74 -11.27
CA LYS A 81 -9.69 -14.00 -11.88
C LYS A 81 -10.98 -14.08 -11.05
N THR A 82 -10.86 -13.96 -9.74
CA THR A 82 -11.97 -14.00 -8.78
C THR A 82 -11.79 -12.94 -7.71
N ASP A 83 -12.88 -12.37 -7.20
CA ASP A 83 -12.85 -11.42 -6.08
C ASP A 83 -12.56 -12.10 -4.73
N LYS A 84 -12.69 -13.42 -4.67
CA LYS A 84 -12.41 -14.26 -3.51
C LYS A 84 -11.54 -15.45 -3.92
N PRO A 85 -10.21 -15.34 -3.79
CA PRO A 85 -9.30 -16.42 -4.09
C PRO A 85 -9.55 -17.70 -3.30
N ASP A 86 -9.06 -18.84 -3.81
CA ASP A 86 -9.09 -20.10 -3.06
C ASP A 86 -8.36 -19.96 -1.71
N GLY A 87 -8.96 -20.48 -0.65
CA GLY A 87 -8.48 -20.32 0.73
C GLY A 87 -8.69 -18.92 1.35
N ALA A 88 -9.16 -17.93 0.61
CA ALA A 88 -9.46 -16.61 1.16
C ALA A 88 -10.76 -16.65 1.99
N ARG A 89 -10.70 -16.17 3.24
CA ARG A 89 -11.89 -16.07 4.11
C ARG A 89 -12.90 -15.04 3.61
N PHE A 90 -12.43 -13.91 3.10
CA PHE A 90 -13.23 -12.80 2.61
C PHE A 90 -12.85 -12.46 1.16
N SER A 91 -13.68 -11.66 0.48
CA SER A 91 -13.28 -11.04 -0.78
C SER A 91 -12.11 -10.06 -0.57
N VAL A 92 -11.37 -9.76 -1.63
CA VAL A 92 -10.24 -8.81 -1.59
C VAL A 92 -10.69 -7.42 -1.13
N ASP A 93 -11.83 -6.92 -1.65
CA ASP A 93 -12.43 -5.66 -1.20
C ASP A 93 -12.71 -5.66 0.31
N CYS A 94 -13.22 -6.78 0.85
CA CYS A 94 -13.51 -6.88 2.28
C CYS A 94 -12.23 -6.82 3.13
N TYR A 95 -11.11 -7.42 2.69
CA TYR A 95 -9.82 -7.27 3.37
C TYR A 95 -9.36 -5.82 3.39
N PHE A 96 -9.43 -5.12 2.25
CA PHE A 96 -9.06 -3.71 2.19
C PHE A 96 -9.95 -2.83 3.07
N ARG A 97 -11.27 -3.00 2.98
CA ARG A 97 -12.22 -2.26 3.82
C ARG A 97 -11.94 -2.48 5.31
N ARG A 98 -11.64 -3.72 5.72
CA ARG A 98 -11.24 -4.04 7.09
C ARG A 98 -9.94 -3.32 7.47
N ALA A 99 -8.94 -3.31 6.58
CA ALA A 99 -7.66 -2.66 6.81
C ALA A 99 -7.82 -1.15 7.04
N VAL A 100 -8.49 -0.44 6.14
CA VAL A 100 -8.70 1.02 6.25
C VAL A 100 -9.68 1.41 7.36
N THR A 101 -10.64 0.54 7.70
CA THR A 101 -11.54 0.80 8.85
C THR A 101 -10.77 0.69 10.17
N TRP A 102 -9.84 -0.27 10.25
CA TRP A 102 -9.12 -0.54 11.48
C TRP A 102 -7.92 0.41 11.68
N ARG A 103 -7.21 0.77 10.60
CA ARG A 103 -6.15 1.80 10.57
C ARG A 103 -6.42 2.82 9.46
N PRO A 104 -7.31 3.80 9.72
CA PRO A 104 -7.63 4.85 8.75
C PRO A 104 -6.48 5.83 8.53
N ASP A 105 -5.42 5.78 9.35
CA ASP A 105 -4.23 6.62 9.27
C ASP A 105 -3.05 5.94 8.56
N ASP A 106 -3.27 4.79 7.93
CA ASP A 106 -2.26 4.06 7.17
C ASP A 106 -2.32 4.41 5.67
N ASN A 107 -1.61 5.47 5.30
CA ASN A 107 -1.57 5.96 3.91
C ASN A 107 -1.08 4.89 2.90
N ILE A 108 -0.28 3.91 3.35
CA ILE A 108 0.21 2.83 2.47
C ILE A 108 -0.94 1.89 2.14
N VAL A 109 -1.77 1.51 3.11
CA VAL A 109 -2.97 0.70 2.85
C VAL A 109 -3.92 1.42 1.89
N HIS A 110 -4.17 2.71 2.11
CA HIS A 110 -5.01 3.51 1.20
C HIS A 110 -4.47 3.51 -0.24
N MET A 111 -3.16 3.68 -0.42
CA MET A 111 -2.51 3.59 -1.73
C MET A 111 -2.62 2.20 -2.38
N ILE A 112 -2.43 1.12 -1.61
CA ILE A 112 -2.58 -0.25 -2.12
C ILE A 112 -4.05 -0.50 -2.51
N TYR A 113 -5.00 -0.04 -1.70
CA TYR A 113 -6.42 -0.18 -1.98
C TYR A 113 -6.81 0.58 -3.24
N ALA A 114 -6.30 1.81 -3.43
CA ALA A 114 -6.51 2.58 -4.64
C ALA A 114 -6.02 1.84 -5.90
N ARG A 115 -4.84 1.20 -5.86
CA ARG A 115 -4.35 0.38 -6.97
C ARG A 115 -5.29 -0.78 -7.29
N TYR A 116 -5.76 -1.49 -6.27
CA TYR A 116 -6.74 -2.57 -6.44
C TYR A 116 -8.04 -2.06 -7.08
N LEU A 117 -8.60 -0.97 -6.54
CA LEU A 117 -9.83 -0.35 -7.05
C LEU A 117 -9.67 0.10 -8.51
N ALA A 118 -8.56 0.75 -8.84
CA ALA A 118 -8.26 1.19 -10.20
C ALA A 118 -8.22 0.01 -11.18
N LYS A 119 -7.56 -1.09 -10.80
CA LYS A 119 -7.51 -2.32 -11.60
C LYS A 119 -8.89 -2.97 -11.75
N SER A 120 -9.74 -2.89 -10.72
CA SER A 120 -11.15 -3.29 -10.76
C SER A 120 -12.06 -2.26 -11.44
N LYS A 121 -11.52 -1.24 -12.12
CA LYS A 121 -12.26 -0.18 -12.84
C LYS A 121 -13.15 0.70 -11.94
N ARG A 122 -12.91 0.71 -10.64
CA ARG A 122 -13.62 1.54 -9.63
C ARG A 122 -12.82 2.83 -9.39
N ILE A 123 -12.73 3.66 -10.43
CA ILE A 123 -11.84 4.83 -10.47
C ILE A 123 -12.19 5.87 -9.40
N ASP A 124 -13.47 6.21 -9.26
CA ASP A 124 -13.91 7.23 -8.29
C ASP A 124 -13.54 6.83 -6.84
N GLU A 125 -13.68 5.55 -6.50
CA GLU A 125 -13.30 5.05 -5.18
C GLU A 125 -11.77 5.03 -5.02
N ALA A 126 -11.02 4.71 -6.07
CA ALA A 126 -9.56 4.78 -6.03
C ALA A 126 -9.08 6.21 -5.75
N GLU A 127 -9.67 7.21 -6.41
CA GLU A 127 -9.35 8.62 -6.18
C GLU A 127 -9.67 9.07 -4.76
N GLN A 128 -10.79 8.61 -4.18
CA GLN A 128 -11.11 8.88 -2.78
C GLN A 128 -10.03 8.32 -1.83
N GLN A 129 -9.58 7.08 -2.05
CA GLN A 129 -8.51 6.48 -1.24
C GLN A 129 -7.18 7.24 -1.41
N LEU A 130 -6.82 7.67 -2.62
CA LEU A 130 -5.62 8.47 -2.85
C LEU A 130 -5.71 9.86 -2.22
N GLY A 131 -6.88 10.49 -2.22
CA GLY A 131 -7.10 11.77 -1.53
C GLY A 131 -6.85 11.65 -0.02
N ILE A 132 -7.31 10.56 0.61
CA ILE A 132 -7.02 10.27 2.01
C ILE A 132 -5.50 10.09 2.21
N ALA A 133 -4.85 9.25 1.41
CA ALA A 133 -3.42 9.01 1.51
C ALA A 133 -2.60 10.30 1.29
N ALA A 134 -3.00 11.17 0.36
CA ALA A 134 -2.39 12.46 0.09
C ALA A 134 -2.51 13.42 1.29
N SER A 135 -3.67 13.47 1.94
CA SER A 135 -3.87 14.28 3.16
C SER A 135 -2.96 13.85 4.32
N GLN A 136 -2.53 12.59 4.32
CA GLN A 136 -1.66 11.98 5.33
C GLN A 136 -0.18 11.99 4.95
N ALA A 137 0.16 12.35 3.70
CA ALA A 137 1.53 12.24 3.18
C ALA A 137 2.51 13.21 3.84
N LYS A 138 2.02 14.35 4.35
CA LYS A 138 2.84 15.44 4.93
C LYS A 138 4.04 15.76 4.02
N ASP A 139 5.23 16.00 4.57
CA ASP A 139 6.46 16.24 3.81
C ASP A 139 7.26 14.94 3.60
N ASN A 140 6.60 13.81 3.31
CA ASN A 140 7.29 12.57 2.97
C ASN A 140 7.51 12.45 1.44
N PRO A 141 8.75 12.61 0.93
CA PRO A 141 9.03 12.55 -0.51
C PRO A 141 8.65 11.21 -1.15
N MET A 142 8.85 10.10 -0.43
CA MET A 142 8.54 8.76 -0.94
C MET A 142 7.04 8.52 -1.06
N THR A 143 6.24 9.00 -0.12
CA THR A 143 4.77 8.92 -0.19
C THR A 143 4.24 9.74 -1.36
N HIS A 144 4.73 10.97 -1.57
CA HIS A 144 4.37 11.76 -2.74
C HIS A 144 4.74 11.05 -4.05
N ASN A 145 5.94 10.47 -4.15
CA ASN A 145 6.33 9.71 -5.34
C ASN A 145 5.42 8.50 -5.59
N ASN A 146 5.06 7.75 -4.54
CA ASN A 146 4.17 6.60 -4.66
C ASN A 146 2.75 7.01 -5.11
N LEU A 147 2.21 8.10 -4.54
CA LEU A 147 0.94 8.69 -5.01
C LEU A 147 1.02 9.06 -6.49
N GLY A 148 2.10 9.73 -6.89
CA GLY A 148 2.30 10.14 -8.27
C GLY A 148 2.39 8.97 -9.25
N LEU A 149 3.06 7.88 -8.88
CA LEU A 149 3.09 6.64 -9.66
C LEU A 149 1.69 6.01 -9.80
N ILE A 150 0.89 6.01 -8.73
CA ILE A 150 -0.47 5.45 -8.81
C ILE A 150 -1.37 6.31 -9.70
N TYR A 151 -1.32 7.64 -9.55
CA TYR A 151 -2.03 8.54 -10.44
C TYR A 151 -1.57 8.40 -11.88
N PHE A 152 -0.29 8.14 -12.13
CA PHE A 152 0.25 7.87 -13.46
C PHE A 152 -0.36 6.59 -14.05
N ASP A 153 -0.39 5.49 -13.29
CA ASP A 153 -1.01 4.22 -13.70
C ASP A 153 -2.51 4.38 -14.00
N MET A 154 -3.19 5.25 -13.26
CA MET A 154 -4.59 5.64 -13.48
C MET A 154 -4.78 6.61 -14.66
N LYS A 155 -3.70 7.05 -15.31
CA LYS A 155 -3.68 8.09 -16.36
C LYS A 155 -4.14 9.47 -15.91
N SER A 156 -4.23 9.70 -14.59
CA SER A 156 -4.48 11.00 -13.96
C SER A 156 -3.19 11.82 -13.92
N TYR A 157 -2.64 12.13 -15.11
CA TYR A 157 -1.29 12.69 -15.26
C TYR A 157 -1.10 14.05 -14.58
N GLY A 158 -2.15 14.87 -14.48
CA GLY A 158 -2.09 16.15 -13.75
C GLY A 158 -1.80 15.95 -12.26
N GLN A 159 -2.47 15.00 -11.60
CA GLN A 159 -2.20 14.64 -10.21
C GLN A 159 -0.82 13.98 -10.08
N ALA A 160 -0.44 13.12 -11.03
CA ALA A 160 0.89 12.52 -11.05
C ALA A 160 2.01 13.59 -11.09
N LEU A 161 1.85 14.63 -11.91
CA LEU A 161 2.78 15.75 -12.00
C LEU A 161 2.89 16.55 -10.70
N VAL A 162 1.75 16.88 -10.08
CA VAL A 162 1.72 17.59 -8.78
C VAL A 162 2.51 16.82 -7.72
N HIS A 163 2.25 15.51 -7.62
CA HIS A 163 2.92 14.65 -6.66
C HIS A 163 4.40 14.43 -7.00
N ALA A 164 4.78 14.38 -8.28
CA ALA A 164 6.17 14.33 -8.70
C ALA A 164 6.94 15.60 -8.28
N HIS A 165 6.38 16.78 -8.54
CA HIS A 165 6.99 18.05 -8.13
C HIS A 165 7.17 18.14 -6.62
N LYS A 166 6.15 17.78 -5.84
CA LYS A 166 6.26 17.79 -4.38
C LYS A 166 7.33 16.81 -3.89
N ALA A 167 7.41 15.61 -4.46
CA ALA A 167 8.45 14.64 -4.10
C ALA A 167 9.86 15.17 -4.38
N TYR A 168 10.10 15.80 -5.53
CA TYR A 168 11.41 16.35 -5.89
C TYR A 168 11.76 17.61 -5.11
N ALA A 169 10.77 18.47 -4.82
CA ALA A 169 10.96 19.63 -3.95
C ALA A 169 11.37 19.22 -2.53
N LEU A 170 10.90 18.06 -2.06
CA LEU A 170 11.29 17.43 -0.79
C LEU A 170 12.62 16.66 -0.86
N GLY A 171 13.39 16.81 -1.94
CA GLY A 171 14.74 16.24 -2.07
C GLY A 171 14.80 14.83 -2.64
N LEU A 172 13.73 14.29 -3.22
CA LEU A 172 13.80 12.98 -3.88
C LEU A 172 14.70 13.07 -5.13
N GLY A 173 15.85 12.39 -5.10
CA GLY A 173 16.83 12.42 -6.20
C GLY A 173 16.57 11.44 -7.35
N MET A 174 15.54 10.60 -7.27
CA MET A 174 15.28 9.55 -8.27
C MET A 174 14.29 10.03 -9.34
N PRO A 175 14.68 10.18 -10.61
CA PRO A 175 13.83 10.82 -11.63
C PRO A 175 12.79 9.89 -12.26
N ASN A 176 12.52 8.69 -11.70
CA ASN A 176 11.67 7.68 -12.33
C ASN A 176 10.31 8.25 -12.80
N LEU A 177 9.58 8.91 -11.90
CA LEU A 177 8.26 9.47 -12.23
C LEU A 177 8.36 10.63 -13.24
N ARG A 178 9.48 11.37 -13.25
CA ARG A 178 9.75 12.44 -14.22
C ARG A 178 9.92 11.85 -15.61
N GLU A 179 10.73 10.81 -15.73
CA GLU A 179 10.96 10.14 -17.01
C GLU A 179 9.69 9.44 -17.51
N GLN A 180 8.88 8.85 -16.62
CA GLN A 180 7.56 8.32 -16.98
C GLN A 180 6.64 9.42 -17.55
N LEU A 181 6.53 10.56 -16.86
CA LEU A 181 5.72 11.69 -17.32
C LEU A 181 6.23 12.30 -18.64
N LYS A 182 7.55 12.39 -18.83
CA LYS A 182 8.16 12.83 -20.10
C LYS A 182 7.81 11.88 -21.25
N SER A 183 7.87 10.56 -21.00
CA SER A 183 7.60 9.56 -22.04
C SER A 183 6.19 9.62 -22.62
N VAL A 184 5.23 10.18 -21.86
CA VAL A 184 3.84 10.42 -22.32
C VAL A 184 3.55 11.90 -22.61
N GLY A 185 4.58 12.77 -22.63
CA GLY A 185 4.43 14.20 -22.91
C GLY A 185 3.62 14.97 -21.86
N LYS A 186 3.67 14.54 -20.59
CA LYS A 186 2.93 15.13 -19.46
C LYS A 186 3.84 15.70 -18.36
N TRP A 187 5.13 15.79 -18.63
CA TRP A 187 6.06 16.50 -17.75
C TRP A 187 6.12 17.99 -18.13
N GLU A 188 5.92 18.84 -17.15
CA GLU A 188 6.16 20.28 -17.24
C GLU A 188 7.10 20.66 -16.09
N GLU A 189 8.05 21.57 -16.31
CA GLU A 189 8.92 22.02 -15.20
C GLU A 189 8.09 22.77 -14.15
N PRO A 190 8.42 22.64 -12.85
CA PRO A 190 7.77 23.41 -11.82
C PRO A 190 7.98 24.90 -12.09
N GLY A 191 6.92 25.70 -12.01
CA GLY A 191 6.99 27.14 -12.23
C GLY A 191 7.93 27.85 -11.24
N PRO A 192 8.35 29.10 -11.52
CA PRO A 192 9.38 29.81 -10.76
C PRO A 192 9.13 29.89 -9.25
N GLN A 193 7.86 29.96 -8.80
CA GLN A 193 7.51 29.99 -7.38
C GLN A 193 7.81 28.68 -6.63
N ALA A 194 7.63 27.52 -7.27
CA ALA A 194 7.89 26.22 -6.66
C ALA A 194 9.41 25.91 -6.54
N ALA A 195 10.24 26.52 -7.38
CA ALA A 195 11.71 26.38 -7.33
C ALA A 195 12.36 27.19 -6.19
N VAL A 196 11.70 28.24 -5.71
CA VAL A 196 12.20 29.12 -4.64
C VAL A 196 11.92 28.50 -3.25
N GLU A 197 10.80 27.81 -3.09
CA GLU A 197 10.47 27.12 -1.83
C GLU A 197 11.37 25.91 -1.55
N SER A 198 11.86 25.22 -2.58
CA SER A 198 12.78 24.08 -2.45
C SER A 198 14.22 24.49 -2.15
N THR A 199 14.63 25.71 -2.49
CA THR A 199 15.97 26.23 -2.23
C THR A 199 16.08 26.95 -0.87
N GLY A 200 14.96 27.31 -0.25
CA GLY A 200 14.91 28.06 1.02
C GLY A 200 14.94 27.22 2.31
N GLN A 201 14.82 25.89 2.25
CA GLN A 201 14.71 25.03 3.46
C GLN A 201 16.01 24.31 3.85
N SER A 202 17.14 24.62 3.21
CA SER A 202 18.47 24.18 3.67
C SER A 202 19.12 25.22 4.57
N LYS A 203 18.69 25.30 5.84
CA LYS A 203 19.46 25.90 6.95
C LYS A 203 19.23 25.15 8.24
#